data_AF-A0A2N3N804-F1
#
_entry.id   AF-A0A2N3N804-F1
#
_cell.length_a   1.000
_cell.length_b   1.000
_cell.length_c   1.000
_cell.angle_alpha   90.00
_cell.angle_beta   90.00
_cell.angle_gamma   90.00
#
_symmetry.space_group_name_H-M   'P 1'
#
loop_
_entity.id
_entity.type
_entity.pdbx_description
1 polymer ?
#
loop_
_entity_poly.entity_id
_entity_poly.type
_entity_poly.pdbx_seq_one_letter_code
_entity_poly.pdbx_strand_id
1 'polypeptide(L)'
;MSIISKRSILLGLSALSAGVGAVPCKRTNKLQWGPCNIETGGLPVECAKLTVPLDYADQSSNKTLDLDLIKYPAQNGPSKGSILLNFGGPGQDGLNNMIAYAPIQGPITGGQHDLISWDPRGTGNTIRFACFEPEELGATYAQGLPDASDTGPGQVWAESTILAKSCGATQQANGGLVGMAYTARDMIQIVDALDEDGMLRYWGISGGTTLGSTVAAMFPDRVDKIILDGVMNAHEYYHASGEVEMLSSSDETFEGFLDACFENQEKCPLARKFDSADALKEGMAKFFEDLKYNPIPMFTNVTVPFALDYSTVNTLTLSTLYRPPQYQNLSRILDGLLQADTKPAEEILLGGGSSIPQEAEAILGIRCGDKIPRASSWQELASTEEKFRETSKYFPGFGRGYYVYTCAQWLFEANERYEGDFQVKTRNPLLFIGNTYDPVTPLVSAKNMSSGFEGSALLQHNGFGHLSITQPSNCTVAAIQNYFINGELPEPGTVCEPNAPLFANDPEI
;
A
#
# COMPACT_ATOMS: atom_id res chain seq x y z
N MET A 1 -21.96 -32.30 70.56
CA MET A 1 -20.98 -33.30 71.04
C MET A 1 -21.29 -34.63 70.36
N SER A 2 -20.31 -35.22 69.66
CA SER A 2 -20.24 -36.56 69.04
C SER A 2 -21.34 -37.01 68.05
N ILE A 3 -21.08 -37.02 66.74
CA ILE A 3 -20.45 -38.09 65.92
C ILE A 3 -21.32 -39.34 65.77
N ILE A 4 -21.92 -39.52 64.59
CA ILE A 4 -22.11 -40.84 63.93
C ILE A 4 -21.88 -40.68 62.42
N SER A 5 -21.01 -41.56 61.91
CA SER A 5 -20.57 -41.76 60.53
C SER A 5 -21.68 -42.19 59.57
N LYS A 6 -21.68 -41.64 58.35
CA LYS A 6 -22.09 -42.39 57.13
C LYS A 6 -21.15 -42.06 55.97
N ARG A 7 -20.53 -43.13 55.46
CA ARG A 7 -19.76 -43.18 54.20
C ARG A 7 -20.70 -42.96 53.02
N SER A 8 -20.30 -42.10 52.09
CA SER A 8 -20.81 -42.10 50.71
C SER A 8 -19.63 -42.11 49.76
N ILE A 9 -19.68 -43.10 48.87
CA ILE A 9 -18.73 -43.40 47.80
C ILE A 9 -18.90 -42.32 46.72
N LEU A 10 -17.83 -41.57 46.40
CA LEU A 10 -17.76 -40.82 45.15
C LEU A 10 -16.78 -41.55 44.23
N LEU A 11 -17.31 -42.06 43.12
CA LEU A 11 -16.52 -42.53 41.98
C LEU A 11 -15.72 -41.37 41.40
N GLY A 12 -14.40 -41.53 41.33
CA GLY A 12 -13.55 -40.65 40.55
C GLY A 12 -13.75 -40.89 39.07
N LEU A 13 -14.36 -39.95 38.36
CA LEU A 13 -14.16 -39.78 36.93
C LEU A 13 -12.93 -38.90 36.73
N SER A 14 -11.81 -39.53 36.42
CA SER A 14 -10.65 -38.89 35.82
C SER A 14 -11.03 -38.44 34.41
N ALA A 15 -11.32 -37.14 34.24
CA ALA A 15 -11.41 -36.51 32.94
C ALA A 15 -9.99 -36.39 32.37
N LEU A 16 -9.66 -37.20 31.35
CA LEU A 16 -8.51 -36.93 30.49
C LEU A 16 -8.82 -35.64 29.73
N SER A 17 -8.07 -34.59 30.03
CA SER A 17 -7.94 -33.42 29.16
C SER A 17 -7.18 -33.86 27.90
N ALA A 18 -7.92 -34.24 26.86
CA ALA A 18 -7.36 -34.32 25.52
C ALA A 18 -7.00 -32.90 25.08
N GLY A 19 -5.71 -32.57 25.17
CA GLY A 19 -5.16 -31.39 24.51
C GLY A 19 -5.43 -31.52 23.01
N VAL A 20 -6.23 -30.61 22.47
CA VAL A 20 -6.39 -30.43 21.03
C VAL A 20 -5.09 -29.80 20.54
N GLY A 21 -4.09 -30.64 20.28
CA GLY A 21 -2.91 -30.24 19.53
C GLY A 21 -3.34 -29.93 18.10
N ALA A 22 -3.13 -28.69 17.66
CA ALA A 22 -3.22 -28.32 16.26
C ALA A 22 -2.30 -29.26 15.46
N VAL A 23 -2.87 -30.04 14.54
CA VAL A 23 -2.09 -30.86 13.61
C VAL A 23 -1.57 -29.91 12.53
N PRO A 24 -0.24 -29.72 12.38
CA PRO A 24 0.29 -28.98 11.25
C PRO A 24 0.10 -29.85 10.00
N CYS A 25 -0.67 -29.36 9.03
CA CYS A 25 -0.67 -29.92 7.69
C CYS A 25 0.65 -29.54 6.99
N LYS A 26 1.79 -30.10 7.45
CA LYS A 26 3.09 -29.92 6.80
C LYS A 26 3.13 -30.77 5.52
N ARG A 27 2.65 -30.20 4.42
CA ARG A 27 3.04 -30.67 3.08
C ARG A 27 4.30 -29.92 2.67
N THR A 28 5.46 -30.51 2.91
CA THR A 28 6.75 -29.94 2.47
C THR A 28 6.91 -30.13 0.96
N ASN A 29 6.35 -29.22 0.16
CA ASN A 29 6.70 -29.12 -1.25
C ASN A 29 7.93 -28.20 -1.36
N LYS A 30 9.11 -28.79 -1.54
CA LYS A 30 10.33 -28.03 -1.84
C LYS A 30 10.11 -27.21 -3.12
N LEU A 31 10.36 -25.91 -3.06
CA LEU A 31 10.21 -25.02 -4.22
C LEU A 31 11.11 -25.47 -5.37
N GLN A 32 10.52 -25.56 -6.56
CA GLN A 32 11.22 -25.89 -7.80
C GLN A 32 11.35 -24.62 -8.63
N TRP A 33 12.51 -23.97 -8.52
CA TRP A 33 12.84 -22.77 -9.27
C TRP A 33 13.21 -23.11 -10.72
N GLY A 34 12.70 -22.31 -11.65
CA GLY A 34 12.95 -22.45 -13.08
C GLY A 34 12.81 -21.12 -13.81
N PRO A 35 12.83 -21.12 -15.16
CA PRO A 35 12.65 -19.90 -15.94
C PRO A 35 11.26 -19.30 -15.71
N CYS A 36 11.20 -17.96 -15.71
CA CYS A 36 9.95 -17.21 -15.64
C CYS A 36 9.26 -17.10 -17.00
N ASN A 37 7.92 -17.18 -17.01
CA ASN A 37 7.08 -16.99 -18.19
C ASN A 37 6.49 -15.58 -18.28
N ILE A 38 7.31 -14.56 -17.99
CA ILE A 38 6.96 -13.13 -18.09
C ILE A 38 8.09 -12.38 -18.80
N GLU A 39 7.84 -11.16 -19.26
CA GLU A 39 8.89 -10.30 -19.80
C GLU A 39 9.82 -9.82 -18.67
N THR A 40 11.06 -10.30 -18.67
CA THR A 40 12.02 -10.00 -17.59
C THR A 40 12.96 -8.85 -17.93
N GLY A 41 12.95 -8.34 -19.17
CA GLY A 41 13.92 -7.35 -19.64
C GLY A 41 15.39 -7.82 -19.54
N GLY A 42 15.64 -9.13 -19.47
CA GLY A 42 16.97 -9.70 -19.26
C GLY A 42 17.42 -9.76 -17.79
N LEU A 43 16.56 -9.38 -16.85
CA LEU A 43 16.84 -9.52 -15.42
C LEU A 43 17.00 -11.01 -15.06
N PRO A 44 18.05 -11.40 -14.30
CA PRO A 44 18.28 -12.79 -13.92
C PRO A 44 17.30 -13.21 -12.82
N VAL A 45 16.08 -13.57 -13.19
CA VAL A 45 15.04 -14.03 -12.26
C VAL A 45 14.66 -15.49 -12.49
N GLU A 46 14.25 -16.15 -11.41
CA GLU A 46 13.72 -17.51 -11.41
C GLU A 46 12.29 -17.50 -10.85
N CYS A 47 11.42 -18.35 -11.37
CA CYS A 47 10.04 -18.46 -10.91
C CYS A 47 9.74 -19.86 -10.37
N ALA A 48 8.79 -19.94 -9.43
CA ALA A 48 8.32 -21.18 -8.84
C ALA A 48 6.82 -21.06 -8.50
N LYS A 49 6.19 -22.20 -8.24
CA LYS A 49 4.82 -22.27 -7.70
C LYS A 49 4.83 -22.88 -6.31
N LEU A 50 4.01 -22.33 -5.42
CA LEU A 50 3.77 -22.88 -4.08
C LEU A 50 2.30 -23.18 -3.87
N THR A 51 1.97 -24.46 -3.65
CA THR A 51 0.61 -24.87 -3.30
C THR A 51 0.34 -24.62 -1.81
N VAL A 52 -0.67 -23.79 -1.53
CA VAL A 52 -1.15 -23.45 -0.18
C VAL A 52 -2.63 -23.82 0.00
N PRO A 53 -3.16 -23.87 1.24
CA PRO A 53 -4.60 -23.99 1.47
C PRO A 53 -5.37 -22.85 0.79
N LEU A 54 -6.48 -23.20 0.12
CA LEU A 54 -7.36 -22.19 -0.45
C LEU A 54 -8.02 -21.35 0.65
N ASP A 55 -8.53 -22.03 1.68
CA ASP A 55 -9.23 -21.45 2.82
C ASP A 55 -8.61 -21.98 4.13
N TYR A 56 -7.96 -21.10 4.90
CA TYR A 56 -7.31 -21.47 6.15
C TYR A 56 -8.29 -21.67 7.32
N ALA A 57 -9.50 -21.11 7.24
CA ALA A 57 -10.54 -21.25 8.25
C ALA A 57 -11.27 -22.60 8.13
N ASP A 58 -11.37 -23.17 6.91
CA ASP A 58 -11.92 -24.50 6.70
C ASP A 58 -10.85 -25.59 6.75
N GLN A 59 -10.53 -26.03 7.97
CA GLN A 59 -9.56 -27.11 8.21
C GLN A 59 -10.02 -28.49 7.68
N SER A 60 -11.30 -28.64 7.29
CA SER A 60 -11.83 -29.89 6.74
C SER A 60 -11.66 -30.00 5.23
N SER A 61 -11.44 -28.86 4.56
CA SER A 61 -11.23 -28.78 3.12
C SER A 61 -9.82 -29.22 2.71
N ASN A 62 -9.72 -29.88 1.57
CA ASN A 62 -8.46 -30.20 0.91
C ASN A 62 -8.21 -29.35 -0.34
N LYS A 63 -9.03 -28.32 -0.57
CA LYS A 63 -8.87 -27.40 -1.70
C LYS A 63 -7.62 -26.55 -1.51
N THR A 64 -6.91 -26.32 -2.61
CA THR A 64 -5.65 -25.58 -2.61
C THR A 64 -5.68 -24.44 -3.62
N LEU A 65 -4.72 -23.54 -3.44
CA LEU A 65 -4.38 -22.44 -4.32
C LEU A 65 -2.89 -22.54 -4.62
N ASP A 66 -2.48 -22.27 -5.86
CA ASP A 66 -1.06 -22.12 -6.19
C ASP A 66 -0.71 -20.64 -6.20
N LEU A 67 0.29 -20.26 -5.41
CA LEU A 67 0.92 -18.95 -5.45
C LEU A 67 2.00 -18.97 -6.51
N ASP A 68 2.07 -17.93 -7.34
CA ASP A 68 3.17 -17.67 -8.25
C ASP A 68 4.24 -16.85 -7.54
N LEU A 69 5.49 -17.32 -7.57
CA LEU A 69 6.65 -16.69 -6.94
C LEU A 69 7.69 -16.31 -7.99
N ILE A 70 8.39 -15.21 -7.73
CA ILE A 70 9.57 -14.77 -8.45
C ILE A 70 10.72 -14.54 -7.48
N LYS A 71 11.92 -14.91 -7.89
CA LYS A 71 13.15 -14.73 -7.14
C LYS A 71 14.17 -14.01 -8.00
N TYR A 72 14.72 -12.93 -7.47
CA TYR A 72 15.93 -12.29 -7.95
C TYR A 72 17.09 -12.76 -7.05
N PRO A 73 17.98 -13.63 -7.56
CA PRO A 73 19.03 -14.22 -6.74
C PRO A 73 19.99 -13.18 -6.14
N ALA A 74 20.67 -13.53 -5.06
CA ALA A 74 21.74 -12.72 -4.49
C ALA A 74 22.80 -12.37 -5.55
N GLN A 75 23.14 -11.09 -5.67
CA GLN A 75 24.09 -10.59 -6.67
C GLN A 75 25.54 -10.59 -6.15
N ASN A 76 25.73 -10.58 -4.82
CA ASN A 76 27.02 -10.44 -4.15
C ASN A 76 27.42 -11.74 -3.43
N GLY A 77 27.57 -12.82 -4.19
CA GLY A 77 28.00 -14.13 -3.68
C GLY A 77 26.84 -15.07 -3.32
N PRO A 78 27.11 -16.16 -2.58
CA PRO A 78 26.05 -17.08 -2.15
C PRO A 78 25.00 -16.38 -1.30
N SER A 79 23.74 -16.73 -1.51
CA SER A 79 22.60 -16.23 -0.72
C SER A 79 22.78 -16.50 0.77
N LYS A 80 22.51 -15.47 1.59
CA LYS A 80 22.46 -15.53 3.05
C LYS A 80 21.04 -15.76 3.59
N GLY A 81 20.13 -16.21 2.72
CA GLY A 81 18.71 -16.36 2.97
C GLY A 81 17.89 -15.39 2.12
N SER A 82 16.58 -15.50 2.23
CA SER A 82 15.65 -14.77 1.37
C SER A 82 15.00 -13.58 2.08
N ILE A 83 14.78 -12.48 1.37
CA ILE A 83 13.95 -11.35 1.80
C ILE A 83 12.68 -11.35 0.94
N LEU A 84 11.52 -11.44 1.59
CA LEU A 84 10.23 -11.28 0.94
C LEU A 84 9.97 -9.79 0.65
N LEU A 85 9.56 -9.46 -0.57
CA LEU A 85 9.17 -8.13 -0.98
C LEU A 85 7.67 -8.07 -1.26
N ASN A 86 7.03 -6.96 -0.90
CA ASN A 86 5.66 -6.66 -1.31
C ASN A 86 5.54 -5.18 -1.64
N PHE A 87 4.96 -4.90 -2.81
CA PHE A 87 4.96 -3.56 -3.41
C PHE A 87 3.75 -2.70 -3.00
N GLY A 88 2.85 -3.24 -2.20
CA GLY A 88 1.70 -2.54 -1.66
C GLY A 88 0.55 -2.44 -2.65
N GLY A 89 -0.05 -1.26 -2.74
CA GLY A 89 -1.42 -1.05 -3.21
C GLY A 89 -2.40 -0.92 -2.02
N PRO A 90 -2.82 -2.01 -1.33
CA PRO A 90 -2.64 -3.42 -1.65
C PRO A 90 -3.18 -3.79 -3.03
N GLY A 91 -2.88 -4.99 -3.53
CA GLY A 91 -3.44 -5.47 -4.79
C GLY A 91 -2.47 -5.45 -5.97
N GLN A 92 -1.26 -4.91 -5.82
CA GLN A 92 -0.27 -4.92 -6.90
C GLN A 92 0.28 -6.33 -7.18
N ASP A 93 0.46 -6.65 -8.45
CA ASP A 93 1.16 -7.84 -8.94
C ASP A 93 2.61 -7.88 -8.45
N GLY A 94 2.99 -8.97 -7.80
CA GLY A 94 4.32 -9.12 -7.21
C GLY A 94 5.39 -9.55 -8.21
N LEU A 95 5.01 -10.21 -9.30
CA LEU A 95 5.91 -10.70 -10.35
C LEU A 95 6.42 -9.57 -11.24
N ASN A 96 5.52 -8.78 -11.81
CA ASN A 96 5.83 -7.67 -12.70
C ASN A 96 6.51 -6.53 -11.96
N ASN A 97 6.06 -6.18 -10.75
CA ASN A 97 6.74 -5.15 -9.95
C ASN A 97 8.15 -5.59 -9.54
N MET A 98 8.41 -6.89 -9.36
CA MET A 98 9.77 -7.37 -9.09
C MET A 98 10.77 -6.93 -10.17
N ILE A 99 10.35 -6.92 -11.44
CA ILE A 99 11.21 -6.53 -12.56
C ILE A 99 11.65 -5.06 -12.44
N ALA A 100 10.75 -4.18 -11.98
CA ALA A 100 11.03 -2.77 -11.78
C ALA A 100 11.82 -2.47 -10.49
N TYR A 101 11.48 -3.15 -9.39
CA TYR A 101 12.00 -2.81 -8.06
C TYR A 101 13.27 -3.57 -7.66
N ALA A 102 13.47 -4.82 -8.11
CA ALA A 102 14.63 -5.61 -7.71
C ALA A 102 15.99 -4.97 -8.07
N PRO A 103 16.17 -4.31 -9.24
CA PRO A 103 17.40 -3.58 -9.54
C PRO A 103 17.70 -2.42 -8.58
N ILE A 104 16.66 -1.82 -7.99
CA ILE A 104 16.77 -0.71 -7.04
C ILE A 104 17.01 -1.25 -5.63
N GLN A 105 16.19 -2.21 -5.18
CA GLN A 105 16.21 -2.73 -3.81
C GLN A 105 17.34 -3.75 -3.57
N GLY A 106 17.78 -4.49 -4.59
CA GLY A 106 18.89 -5.46 -4.49
C GLY A 106 20.17 -4.84 -3.91
N PRO A 107 20.68 -3.74 -4.49
CA PRO A 107 21.81 -3.01 -3.91
C PRO A 107 21.52 -2.45 -2.51
N ILE A 108 20.30 -1.95 -2.25
CA ILE A 108 19.91 -1.34 -0.97
C ILE A 108 19.83 -2.38 0.16
N THR A 109 19.59 -3.66 -0.14
CA THR A 109 19.66 -4.75 0.86
C THR A 109 21.08 -5.32 1.02
N GLY A 110 22.06 -4.77 0.30
CA GLY A 110 23.46 -5.22 0.29
C GLY A 110 23.77 -6.33 -0.71
N GLY A 111 22.76 -6.82 -1.45
CA GLY A 111 22.91 -7.80 -2.53
C GLY A 111 23.30 -9.22 -2.11
N GLN A 112 23.26 -9.54 -0.81
CA GLN A 112 23.67 -10.84 -0.26
C GLN A 112 22.49 -11.79 0.01
N HIS A 113 21.26 -11.33 -0.18
CA HIS A 113 20.04 -12.12 0.02
C HIS A 113 19.38 -12.37 -1.34
N ASP A 114 18.70 -13.50 -1.47
CA ASP A 114 17.74 -13.66 -2.55
C ASP A 114 16.55 -12.74 -2.25
N LEU A 115 16.11 -11.96 -3.23
CA LEU A 115 14.87 -11.20 -3.11
C LEU A 115 13.75 -12.03 -3.71
N ILE A 116 12.66 -12.22 -2.96
CA ILE A 116 11.52 -13.03 -3.38
C ILE A 116 10.26 -12.19 -3.31
N SER A 117 9.46 -12.22 -4.36
CA SER A 117 8.11 -11.68 -4.38
C SER A 117 7.15 -12.77 -4.83
N TRP A 118 5.86 -12.55 -4.59
CA TRP A 118 4.78 -13.43 -5.03
C TRP A 118 3.57 -12.57 -5.36
N ASP A 119 2.63 -13.11 -6.12
CA ASP A 119 1.30 -12.49 -6.28
C ASP A 119 0.45 -12.84 -5.05
N PRO A 120 0.09 -11.89 -4.16
CA PRO A 120 -0.89 -12.16 -3.13
C PRO A 120 -2.21 -12.68 -3.73
N ARG A 121 -2.93 -13.49 -2.96
CA ARG A 121 -4.32 -13.87 -3.26
C ARG A 121 -5.14 -12.64 -3.66
N GLY A 122 -5.81 -12.71 -4.81
CA GLY A 122 -6.57 -11.62 -5.42
C GLY A 122 -5.81 -10.83 -6.48
N THR A 123 -4.50 -11.00 -6.62
CA THR A 123 -3.63 -10.22 -7.52
C THR A 123 -3.02 -11.09 -8.62
N GLY A 124 -2.53 -10.45 -9.69
CA GLY A 124 -1.93 -11.14 -10.82
C GLY A 124 -2.85 -12.26 -11.34
N ASN A 125 -2.34 -13.49 -11.34
CA ASN A 125 -3.10 -14.69 -11.71
C ASN A 125 -3.64 -15.51 -10.52
N THR A 126 -3.34 -15.10 -9.28
CA THR A 126 -3.64 -15.88 -8.06
C THR A 126 -5.05 -15.55 -7.58
N ILE A 127 -6.05 -16.37 -7.94
CA ILE A 127 -7.49 -16.13 -7.67
C ILE A 127 -7.89 -14.67 -7.92
N ARG A 128 -7.47 -14.15 -9.08
CA ARG A 128 -7.61 -12.77 -9.50
C ARG A 128 -8.96 -12.16 -9.13
N PHE A 129 -8.90 -11.03 -8.45
CA PHE A 129 -10.07 -10.29 -8.02
C PHE A 129 -10.41 -9.21 -9.05
N ALA A 130 -11.38 -9.52 -9.91
CA ALA A 130 -11.90 -8.62 -10.95
C ALA A 130 -13.44 -8.66 -10.96
N CYS A 131 -14.06 -7.50 -10.90
CA CYS A 131 -15.49 -7.27 -10.80
C CYS A 131 -16.08 -6.84 -12.15
N PHE A 132 -15.31 -6.18 -12.99
CA PHE A 132 -15.71 -5.70 -14.32
C PHE A 132 -14.88 -6.37 -15.42
N GLU A 133 -15.48 -6.50 -16.60
CA GLU A 133 -14.82 -7.00 -17.81
C GLU A 133 -15.15 -6.06 -18.98
N PRO A 134 -14.18 -5.27 -19.48
CA PRO A 134 -12.81 -5.16 -18.99
C PRO A 134 -12.72 -4.31 -17.70
N GLU A 135 -11.68 -4.49 -16.86
CA GLU A 135 -11.53 -3.82 -15.54
C GLU A 135 -11.49 -2.28 -15.64
N GLU A 136 -11.10 -1.73 -16.79
CA GLU A 136 -11.10 -0.29 -17.04
C GLU A 136 -12.49 0.34 -16.89
N LEU A 137 -13.55 -0.45 -17.09
CA LEU A 137 -14.92 0.00 -16.85
C LEU A 137 -15.15 0.32 -15.36
N GLY A 138 -14.62 -0.49 -14.43
CA GLY A 138 -14.71 -0.23 -13.01
C GLY A 138 -13.99 1.06 -12.62
N ALA A 139 -12.81 1.31 -13.19
CA ALA A 139 -12.05 2.53 -12.96
C ALA A 139 -12.82 3.82 -13.31
N THR A 140 -13.79 3.77 -14.24
CA THR A 140 -14.63 4.95 -14.58
C THR A 140 -15.53 5.38 -13.43
N TYR A 141 -15.94 4.46 -12.56
CA TYR A 141 -16.75 4.76 -11.36
C TYR A 141 -15.89 5.23 -10.17
N ALA A 142 -14.56 5.24 -10.32
CA ALA A 142 -13.61 5.60 -9.27
C ALA A 142 -13.01 7.01 -9.43
N GLN A 143 -13.37 7.75 -10.49
CA GLN A 143 -12.72 9.02 -10.85
C GLN A 143 -13.24 10.23 -10.06
N GLY A 144 -14.49 10.20 -9.58
CA GLY A 144 -15.12 11.35 -8.94
C GLY A 144 -14.62 11.58 -7.52
N LEU A 145 -14.28 12.84 -7.21
CA LEU A 145 -14.03 13.27 -5.83
C LEU A 145 -15.32 13.84 -5.21
N PRO A 146 -15.74 13.40 -4.01
CA PRO A 146 -16.99 13.86 -3.41
C PRO A 146 -17.11 15.37 -3.16
N ASP A 147 -15.98 16.06 -3.03
CA ASP A 147 -15.85 17.51 -2.76
C ASP A 147 -15.76 18.36 -4.04
N ALA A 148 -15.94 17.74 -5.22
CA ALA A 148 -15.97 18.44 -6.50
C ALA A 148 -17.20 19.36 -6.66
N SER A 149 -18.31 19.09 -5.98
CA SER A 149 -19.53 19.92 -6.02
C SER A 149 -20.48 19.62 -4.85
N ASP A 150 -21.52 20.43 -4.66
CA ASP A 150 -22.57 20.20 -3.66
C ASP A 150 -23.34 18.87 -3.86
N THR A 151 -23.40 18.37 -5.10
CA THR A 151 -23.99 17.07 -5.43
C THR A 151 -22.99 15.92 -5.43
N GLY A 152 -21.69 16.23 -5.32
CA GLY A 152 -20.58 15.28 -5.37
C GLY A 152 -20.71 14.11 -4.41
N PRO A 153 -21.03 14.31 -3.10
CA PRO A 153 -21.11 13.19 -2.17
C PRO A 153 -22.20 12.18 -2.55
N GLY A 154 -23.36 12.66 -3.00
CA GLY A 154 -24.45 11.81 -3.44
C GLY A 154 -24.15 11.05 -4.73
N GLN A 155 -23.51 11.71 -5.70
CA GLN A 155 -23.11 11.09 -6.96
C GLN A 155 -22.05 10.01 -6.74
N VAL A 156 -20.96 10.36 -6.05
CA VAL A 156 -19.84 9.43 -5.80
C VAL A 156 -20.29 8.27 -4.90
N TRP A 157 -21.21 8.49 -3.96
CA TRP A 157 -21.82 7.41 -3.18
C TRP A 157 -22.54 6.39 -4.08
N ALA A 158 -23.32 6.86 -5.06
CA ALA A 158 -24.04 6.01 -6.00
C ALA A 158 -23.09 5.25 -6.94
N GLU A 159 -22.02 5.91 -7.44
CA GLU A 159 -20.98 5.25 -8.24
C GLU A 159 -20.24 4.17 -7.42
N SER A 160 -19.94 4.47 -6.15
CA SER A 160 -19.36 3.50 -5.21
C SER A 160 -20.32 2.33 -4.92
N THR A 161 -21.65 2.58 -4.92
CA THR A 161 -22.65 1.50 -4.84
C THR A 161 -22.55 0.56 -6.05
N ILE A 162 -22.32 1.10 -7.26
CA ILE A 162 -22.16 0.30 -8.48
C ILE A 162 -20.92 -0.59 -8.32
N LEU A 163 -19.79 -0.03 -7.91
CA LEU A 163 -18.56 -0.79 -7.64
C LEU A 163 -18.80 -1.93 -6.63
N ALA A 164 -19.31 -1.60 -5.44
CA ALA A 164 -19.51 -2.58 -4.37
C ALA A 164 -20.49 -3.70 -4.76
N LYS A 165 -21.60 -3.38 -5.44
CA LYS A 165 -22.58 -4.38 -5.87
C LYS A 165 -22.09 -5.24 -7.02
N SER A 166 -21.38 -4.66 -8.00
CA SER A 166 -20.77 -5.43 -9.09
C SER A 166 -19.75 -6.42 -8.54
N CYS A 167 -18.87 -5.96 -7.64
CA CYS A 167 -17.92 -6.85 -6.95
C CYS A 167 -18.62 -7.93 -6.12
N GLY A 168 -19.66 -7.59 -5.34
CA GLY A 168 -20.41 -8.59 -4.58
C GLY A 168 -21.11 -9.65 -5.44
N ALA A 169 -21.56 -9.27 -6.65
CA ALA A 169 -22.17 -10.20 -7.60
C ALA A 169 -21.14 -11.12 -8.27
N THR A 170 -19.99 -10.57 -8.69
CA THR A 170 -18.97 -11.31 -9.45
C THR A 170 -18.04 -12.13 -8.54
N GLN A 171 -17.73 -11.63 -7.34
CA GLN A 171 -16.69 -12.18 -6.46
C GLN A 171 -17.24 -12.94 -5.24
N GLN A 172 -18.50 -13.38 -5.26
CA GLN A 172 -19.12 -14.06 -4.12
C GLN A 172 -18.34 -15.31 -3.63
N ALA A 173 -17.70 -16.05 -4.55
CA ALA A 173 -16.97 -17.27 -4.21
C ALA A 173 -15.55 -17.03 -3.68
N ASN A 174 -14.89 -15.96 -4.14
CA ASN A 174 -13.47 -15.72 -3.88
C ASN A 174 -13.21 -14.51 -2.98
N GLY A 175 -14.16 -13.58 -2.84
CA GLY A 175 -13.94 -12.30 -2.18
C GLY A 175 -13.58 -12.42 -0.69
N GLY A 176 -14.10 -13.43 0.00
CA GLY A 176 -13.68 -13.71 1.39
C GLY A 176 -12.28 -14.31 1.51
N LEU A 177 -11.66 -14.72 0.40
CA LEU A 177 -10.39 -15.44 0.38
C LEU A 177 -9.20 -14.54 0.00
N VAL A 178 -9.32 -13.21 -0.03
CA VAL A 178 -8.22 -12.33 -0.49
C VAL A 178 -7.65 -11.40 0.60
N GLY A 179 -8.22 -11.39 1.80
CA GLY A 179 -7.82 -10.47 2.88
C GLY A 179 -6.39 -10.64 3.39
N MET A 180 -5.90 -9.61 4.11
CA MET A 180 -4.51 -9.53 4.60
C MET A 180 -4.11 -10.68 5.51
N ALA A 181 -5.02 -11.18 6.36
CA ALA A 181 -4.71 -12.27 7.29
C ALA A 181 -4.35 -13.58 6.56
N TYR A 182 -5.04 -13.88 5.47
CA TYR A 182 -4.72 -15.04 4.64
C TYR A 182 -3.41 -14.85 3.87
N THR A 183 -3.17 -13.64 3.37
CA THR A 183 -1.88 -13.31 2.74
C THR A 183 -0.72 -13.42 3.74
N ALA A 184 -0.92 -13.03 5.01
CA ALA A 184 0.06 -13.22 6.08
C ALA A 184 0.34 -14.72 6.37
N ARG A 185 -0.68 -15.59 6.29
CA ARG A 185 -0.50 -17.04 6.38
C ARG A 185 0.27 -17.61 5.20
N ASP A 186 -0.03 -17.12 3.99
CA ASP A 186 0.70 -17.47 2.77
C ASP A 186 2.18 -17.11 2.88
N MET A 187 2.52 -15.95 3.44
CA MET A 187 3.93 -15.57 3.71
C MET A 187 4.65 -16.59 4.59
N ILE A 188 3.99 -17.12 5.63
CA ILE A 188 4.58 -18.16 6.47
C ILE A 188 4.71 -19.50 5.74
N GLN A 189 3.77 -19.84 4.84
CA GLN A 189 3.93 -21.00 3.96
C GLN A 189 5.14 -20.83 3.03
N ILE A 190 5.36 -19.62 2.48
CA ILE A 190 6.54 -19.32 1.66
C ILE A 190 7.81 -19.53 2.49
N VAL A 191 7.89 -18.94 3.68
CA VAL A 191 9.05 -19.11 4.59
C VAL A 191 9.32 -20.58 4.90
N ASP A 192 8.29 -21.38 5.15
CA ASP A 192 8.45 -22.82 5.41
C ASP A 192 8.91 -23.60 4.16
N ALA A 193 8.51 -23.18 2.95
CA ALA A 193 8.82 -23.84 1.70
C ALA A 193 10.21 -23.51 1.13
N LEU A 194 10.82 -22.41 1.58
CA LEU A 194 12.19 -22.02 1.24
C LEU A 194 13.25 -22.99 1.80
N ASP A 195 12.90 -23.76 2.84
CA ASP A 195 13.81 -24.73 3.49
C ASP A 195 15.09 -24.05 4.04
N GLU A 196 14.95 -22.82 4.52
CA GLU A 196 15.98 -22.01 5.20
C GLU A 196 15.88 -22.19 6.74
N ASP A 197 16.05 -21.11 7.51
CA ASP A 197 15.96 -21.12 8.98
C ASP A 197 14.54 -20.98 9.53
N GLY A 198 13.55 -20.89 8.64
CA GLY A 198 12.15 -20.73 9.00
C GLY A 198 11.81 -19.33 9.54
N MET A 199 12.64 -18.32 9.31
CA MET A 199 12.40 -16.97 9.80
C MET A 199 12.02 -16.01 8.68
N LEU A 200 11.04 -15.14 8.95
CA LEU A 200 10.59 -14.12 8.01
C LEU A 200 11.57 -12.95 7.99
N ARG A 201 12.10 -12.69 6.80
CA ARG A 201 12.73 -11.42 6.43
C ARG A 201 11.85 -10.75 5.39
N TYR A 202 11.51 -9.49 5.58
CA TYR A 202 10.52 -8.82 4.75
C TYR A 202 10.82 -7.33 4.58
N TRP A 203 10.57 -6.83 3.38
CA TRP A 203 10.46 -5.40 3.11
C TRP A 203 9.11 -5.11 2.46
N GLY A 204 8.21 -4.54 3.24
CA GLY A 204 6.91 -4.08 2.76
C GLY A 204 6.95 -2.58 2.51
N ILE A 205 6.46 -2.18 1.35
CA ILE A 205 6.28 -0.76 1.02
C ILE A 205 4.79 -0.40 0.95
N SER A 206 4.42 0.82 1.34
CA SER A 206 3.05 1.32 1.21
C SER A 206 2.01 0.41 1.88
N GLY A 207 0.95 -0.05 1.19
CA GLY A 207 0.00 -1.06 1.69
C GLY A 207 0.65 -2.37 2.15
N GLY A 208 1.85 -2.70 1.68
CA GLY A 208 2.65 -3.81 2.18
C GLY A 208 3.11 -3.60 3.63
N THR A 209 3.11 -2.37 4.14
CA THR A 209 3.37 -2.07 5.56
C THR A 209 2.24 -2.52 6.47
N THR A 210 0.98 -2.44 6.01
CA THR A 210 -0.16 -3.03 6.70
C THR A 210 -0.02 -4.55 6.73
N LEU A 211 0.29 -5.18 5.60
CA LEU A 211 0.55 -6.62 5.55
C LEU A 211 1.69 -7.04 6.49
N GLY A 212 2.80 -6.30 6.47
CA GLY A 212 3.96 -6.53 7.32
C GLY A 212 3.66 -6.40 8.82
N SER A 213 2.87 -5.39 9.19
CA SER A 213 2.38 -5.22 10.56
C SER A 213 1.48 -6.39 10.96
N THR A 214 0.58 -6.81 10.07
CA THR A 214 -0.35 -7.93 10.29
C THR A 214 0.39 -9.26 10.48
N VAL A 215 1.35 -9.61 9.61
CA VAL A 215 2.12 -10.86 9.76
C VAL A 215 3.01 -10.84 11.00
N ALA A 216 3.61 -9.69 11.34
CA ALA A 216 4.42 -9.54 12.54
C ALA A 216 3.56 -9.70 13.82
N ALA A 217 2.31 -9.23 13.79
CA ALA A 217 1.37 -9.37 14.88
C ALA A 217 0.77 -10.78 15.01
N MET A 218 0.50 -11.44 13.89
CA MET A 218 -0.05 -12.81 13.86
C MET A 218 1.02 -13.87 14.16
N PHE A 219 2.27 -13.63 13.77
CA PHE A 219 3.39 -14.57 13.88
C PHE A 219 4.64 -13.92 14.50
N PRO A 220 4.55 -13.34 15.72
CA PRO A 220 5.64 -12.57 16.32
C PRO A 220 6.93 -13.39 16.51
N ASP A 221 6.80 -14.69 16.77
CA ASP A 221 7.94 -15.60 16.94
C ASP A 221 8.69 -15.93 15.63
N ARG A 222 8.09 -15.62 14.48
CA ARG A 222 8.64 -15.91 13.14
C ARG A 222 9.39 -14.72 12.54
N VAL A 223 9.50 -13.59 13.24
CA VAL A 223 10.13 -12.37 12.75
C VAL A 223 11.66 -12.43 12.93
N ASP A 224 12.44 -12.38 11.85
CA ASP A 224 13.89 -12.08 11.90
C ASP A 224 14.17 -10.61 11.60
N LYS A 225 13.83 -10.14 10.38
CA LYS A 225 14.12 -8.76 9.95
C LYS A 225 13.00 -8.21 9.10
N ILE A 226 12.29 -7.20 9.59
CA ILE A 226 11.15 -6.62 8.89
C ILE A 226 11.36 -5.11 8.77
N ILE A 227 11.39 -4.62 7.52
CA ILE A 227 11.35 -3.20 7.19
C ILE A 227 9.97 -2.84 6.66
N LEU A 228 9.37 -1.80 7.22
CA LEU A 228 8.13 -1.20 6.75
C LEU A 228 8.41 0.24 6.31
N ASP A 229 8.31 0.52 5.02
CA ASP A 229 8.72 1.80 4.40
C ASP A 229 7.54 2.48 3.69
N GLY A 230 7.27 3.74 4.00
CA GLY A 230 6.02 4.42 3.63
C GLY A 230 4.85 3.79 4.38
N VAL A 231 4.83 4.02 5.69
CA VAL A 231 3.98 3.27 6.63
C VAL A 231 2.55 3.79 6.62
N MET A 232 1.59 2.88 6.40
CA MET A 232 0.17 3.14 6.61
C MET A 232 -0.22 2.93 8.08
N ASN A 233 -1.19 3.70 8.57
CA ASN A 233 -1.79 3.46 9.87
C ASN A 233 -2.75 2.27 9.80
N ALA A 234 -2.29 1.11 10.26
CA ALA A 234 -3.07 -0.12 10.24
C ALA A 234 -4.31 -0.05 11.16
N HIS A 235 -4.31 0.78 12.20
CA HIS A 235 -5.49 0.97 13.04
C HIS A 235 -6.64 1.61 12.25
N GLU A 236 -6.36 2.64 11.46
CA GLU A 236 -7.37 3.26 10.60
C GLU A 236 -7.78 2.35 9.43
N TYR A 237 -6.83 1.58 8.88
CA TYR A 237 -7.10 0.61 7.82
C TYR A 237 -8.14 -0.44 8.26
N TYR A 238 -8.01 -1.04 9.46
CA TYR A 238 -8.94 -2.07 9.90
C TYR A 238 -10.23 -1.50 10.51
N HIS A 239 -10.12 -0.43 11.32
CA HIS A 239 -11.19 -0.06 12.26
C HIS A 239 -11.85 1.29 12.00
N ALA A 240 -11.22 2.21 11.25
CA ALA A 240 -11.81 3.51 10.98
C ALA A 240 -12.72 3.49 9.75
N SER A 241 -13.78 4.30 9.77
CA SER A 241 -14.65 4.49 8.60
C SER A 241 -13.87 5.02 7.40
N GLY A 242 -12.84 5.85 7.63
CA GLY A 242 -11.89 6.30 6.61
C GLY A 242 -10.52 6.53 7.21
N GLU A 243 -9.48 6.45 6.37
CA GLU A 243 -8.08 6.67 6.75
C GLU A 243 -7.73 8.14 6.57
N VAL A 244 -8.15 8.96 7.52
CA VAL A 244 -7.95 10.42 7.46
C VAL A 244 -6.48 10.76 7.60
N GLU A 245 -5.75 10.02 8.46
CA GLU A 245 -4.34 10.28 8.72
C GLU A 245 -3.51 10.22 7.43
N MET A 246 -3.92 9.42 6.43
CA MET A 246 -3.32 9.32 5.10
C MET A 246 -2.96 10.69 4.49
N LEU A 247 -3.81 11.70 4.69
CA LEU A 247 -3.65 13.01 4.04
C LEU A 247 -2.94 14.07 4.89
N SER A 248 -2.49 13.71 6.09
CA SER A 248 -1.98 14.68 7.08
C SER A 248 -0.65 15.33 6.73
N SER A 249 0.03 14.90 5.66
CA SER A 249 1.17 15.63 5.07
C SER A 249 1.02 15.92 3.58
N SER A 250 -0.16 15.71 2.98
CA SER A 250 -0.37 15.98 1.56
C SER A 250 -0.24 17.47 1.24
N ASP A 251 -0.76 18.33 2.13
CA ASP A 251 -0.69 19.79 1.98
C ASP A 251 0.75 20.27 2.10
N GLU A 252 1.49 19.86 3.13
CA GLU A 252 2.89 20.22 3.31
C GLU A 252 3.76 19.70 2.16
N THR A 253 3.45 18.52 1.61
CA THR A 253 4.15 17.98 0.44
C THR A 253 3.91 18.86 -0.79
N PHE A 254 2.65 19.24 -1.05
CA PHE A 254 2.31 20.10 -2.19
C PHE A 254 2.88 21.51 -2.03
N GLU A 255 2.75 22.10 -0.85
CA GLU A 255 3.32 23.42 -0.56
C GLU A 255 4.84 23.43 -0.65
N GLY A 256 5.51 22.37 -0.17
CA GLY A 256 6.96 22.24 -0.32
C GLY A 256 7.40 22.05 -1.78
N PHE A 257 6.59 21.39 -2.62
CA PHE A 257 6.79 21.40 -4.07
C PHE A 257 6.69 22.83 -4.64
N LEU A 258 5.69 23.61 -4.23
CA LEU A 258 5.49 24.98 -4.71
C LEU A 258 6.60 25.93 -4.23
N ASP A 259 7.06 25.78 -2.98
CA ASP A 259 8.19 26.54 -2.44
C ASP A 259 9.46 26.22 -3.24
N ALA A 260 9.78 24.94 -3.42
CA ALA A 260 10.93 24.52 -4.21
C ALA A 260 10.83 24.95 -5.68
N CYS A 261 9.62 24.94 -6.26
CA CYS A 261 9.36 25.46 -7.59
C CYS A 261 9.68 26.95 -7.68
N PHE A 262 9.23 27.74 -6.69
CA PHE A 262 9.46 29.18 -6.65
C PHE A 262 10.94 29.54 -6.46
N GLU A 263 11.68 28.76 -5.69
CA GLU A 263 13.13 28.90 -5.53
C GLU A 263 13.91 28.52 -6.80
N ASN A 264 13.31 27.73 -7.71
CA ASN A 264 13.94 27.19 -8.90
C ASN A 264 13.24 27.63 -10.20
N GLN A 265 12.92 28.92 -10.34
CA GLN A 265 12.14 29.46 -11.47
C GLN A 265 12.73 29.14 -12.86
N GLU A 266 14.04 28.91 -12.98
CA GLU A 266 14.66 28.50 -14.25
C GLU A 266 14.18 27.12 -14.72
N LYS A 267 13.90 26.22 -13.78
CA LYS A 267 13.44 24.84 -14.01
C LYS A 267 11.93 24.68 -13.79
N CYS A 268 11.31 25.61 -13.09
CA CYS A 268 9.88 25.61 -12.80
C CYS A 268 9.17 26.77 -13.51
N PRO A 269 8.62 26.58 -14.72
CA PRO A 269 7.91 27.66 -15.44
C PRO A 269 6.70 28.19 -14.67
N LEU A 270 6.01 27.31 -13.92
CA LEU A 270 4.83 27.65 -13.10
C LEU A 270 5.08 28.85 -12.19
N ALA A 271 6.24 28.90 -11.53
CA ALA A 271 6.57 29.96 -10.58
C ALA A 271 6.71 31.35 -11.22
N ARG A 272 7.05 31.44 -12.52
CA ARG A 272 7.31 32.72 -13.21
C ARG A 272 6.06 33.58 -13.37
N LYS A 273 4.87 33.00 -13.14
CA LYS A 273 3.58 33.69 -13.20
C LYS A 273 3.20 34.39 -11.89
N PHE A 274 3.97 34.20 -10.83
CA PHE A 274 3.62 34.65 -9.48
C PHE A 274 4.75 35.49 -8.90
N ASP A 275 4.38 36.49 -8.09
CA ASP A 275 5.33 37.44 -7.49
C ASP A 275 6.00 36.88 -6.21
N SER A 276 5.42 35.85 -5.59
CA SER A 276 5.92 35.18 -4.39
C SER A 276 5.47 33.72 -4.32
N ALA A 277 6.13 32.91 -3.47
CA ALA A 277 5.71 31.54 -3.19
C ALA A 277 4.29 31.49 -2.58
N ASP A 278 3.95 32.44 -1.69
CA ASP A 278 2.60 32.55 -1.12
C ASP A 278 1.55 32.85 -2.21
N ALA A 279 1.86 33.77 -3.14
CA ALA A 279 0.97 34.06 -4.27
C ALA A 279 0.79 32.85 -5.20
N LEU A 280 1.83 32.03 -5.37
CA LEU A 280 1.75 30.75 -6.09
C LEU A 280 0.84 29.76 -5.35
N LYS A 281 0.98 29.60 -4.03
CA LYS A 281 0.12 28.71 -3.20
C LYS A 281 -1.35 29.13 -3.23
N GLU A 282 -1.62 30.42 -3.11
CA GLU A 282 -2.97 30.99 -3.24
C GLU A 282 -3.52 30.79 -4.66
N GLY A 283 -2.69 31.03 -5.67
CA GLY A 283 -3.03 30.81 -7.08
C GLY A 283 -3.41 29.37 -7.39
N MET A 284 -2.68 28.39 -6.83
CA MET A 284 -2.98 26.96 -7.00
C MET A 284 -4.25 26.55 -6.27
N ALA A 285 -4.48 27.05 -5.05
CA ALA A 285 -5.73 26.80 -4.33
C ALA A 285 -6.94 27.35 -5.12
N LYS A 286 -6.82 28.58 -5.65
CA LYS A 286 -7.84 29.18 -6.49
C LYS A 286 -8.06 28.38 -7.78
N PHE A 287 -6.98 27.95 -8.42
CA PHE A 287 -7.05 27.17 -9.66
C PHE A 287 -7.83 25.87 -9.47
N PHE A 288 -7.59 25.12 -8.38
CA PHE A 288 -8.39 23.93 -8.08
C PHE A 288 -9.88 24.26 -7.88
N GLU A 289 -10.22 25.31 -7.13
CA GLU A 289 -11.63 25.70 -6.98
C GLU A 289 -12.25 26.15 -8.31
N ASP A 290 -11.53 26.88 -9.15
CA ASP A 290 -12.01 27.35 -10.45
C ASP A 290 -12.31 26.16 -11.39
N LEU A 291 -11.57 25.05 -11.31
CA LEU A 291 -11.80 23.81 -12.09
C LEU A 291 -13.11 23.10 -11.74
N LYS A 292 -13.71 23.34 -10.56
CA LYS A 292 -15.04 22.80 -10.22
C LYS A 292 -16.15 23.38 -11.10
N TYR A 293 -15.94 24.59 -11.60
CA TYR A 293 -16.92 25.35 -12.38
C TYR A 293 -16.52 25.52 -13.85
N ASN A 294 -15.22 25.54 -14.13
CA ASN A 294 -14.65 25.80 -15.45
C ASN A 294 -13.61 24.71 -15.82
N PRO A 295 -14.06 23.45 -16.04
CA PRO A 295 -13.16 22.38 -16.44
C PRO A 295 -12.54 22.65 -17.82
N ILE A 296 -11.33 22.16 -18.04
CA ILE A 296 -10.58 22.40 -19.28
C ILE A 296 -10.84 21.26 -20.26
N PRO A 297 -11.32 21.52 -21.49
CA PRO A 297 -11.51 20.47 -22.48
C PRO A 297 -10.16 19.97 -22.99
N MET A 298 -9.91 18.66 -22.91
CA MET A 298 -8.73 18.03 -23.49
C MET A 298 -9.12 17.25 -24.74
N PHE A 299 -8.50 17.64 -25.86
CA PHE A 299 -8.62 16.95 -27.13
C PHE A 299 -7.35 16.15 -27.38
N THR A 300 -7.50 14.87 -27.68
CA THR A 300 -6.39 13.98 -28.05
C THR A 300 -6.82 13.08 -29.22
N ASN A 301 -5.84 12.62 -29.98
CA ASN A 301 -6.04 11.64 -31.06
C ASN A 301 -5.85 10.20 -30.59
N VAL A 302 -5.48 9.97 -29.32
CA VAL A 302 -5.16 8.64 -28.77
C VAL A 302 -6.33 8.04 -27.98
N THR A 303 -7.00 8.85 -27.16
CA THR A 303 -8.19 8.44 -26.39
C THR A 303 -9.41 9.27 -26.78
N VAL A 304 -10.58 8.93 -26.22
CA VAL A 304 -11.75 9.80 -26.35
C VAL A 304 -11.47 11.15 -25.67
N PRO A 305 -11.86 12.29 -26.27
CA PRO A 305 -11.77 13.59 -25.61
C PRO A 305 -12.55 13.62 -24.29
N PHE A 306 -12.02 14.29 -23.28
CA PHE A 306 -12.64 14.42 -21.96
C PHE A 306 -12.32 15.76 -21.29
N ALA A 307 -12.99 16.04 -20.18
CA ALA A 307 -12.80 17.27 -19.42
C ALA A 307 -11.78 17.04 -18.29
N LEU A 308 -10.76 17.89 -18.20
CA LEU A 308 -9.88 18.00 -17.05
C LEU A 308 -10.58 18.88 -16.00
N ASP A 309 -11.31 18.23 -15.11
CA ASP A 309 -12.04 18.86 -14.02
C ASP A 309 -11.26 18.86 -12.69
N TYR A 310 -11.88 19.34 -11.62
CA TYR A 310 -11.28 19.32 -10.27
C TYR A 310 -10.78 17.93 -9.90
N SER A 311 -11.62 16.90 -10.01
CA SER A 311 -11.27 15.52 -9.59
C SER A 311 -10.03 15.01 -10.34
N THR A 312 -9.99 15.26 -11.65
CA THR A 312 -8.92 14.78 -12.53
C THR A 312 -7.59 15.47 -12.21
N VAL A 313 -7.58 16.80 -12.17
CA VAL A 313 -6.33 17.57 -11.97
C VAL A 313 -5.84 17.43 -10.51
N ASN A 314 -6.76 17.36 -9.55
CA ASN A 314 -6.44 17.13 -8.14
C ASN A 314 -5.75 15.77 -7.94
N THR A 315 -6.36 14.70 -8.48
CA THR A 315 -5.81 13.33 -8.40
C THR A 315 -4.48 13.21 -9.15
N LEU A 316 -4.37 13.81 -10.33
CA LEU A 316 -3.13 13.85 -11.10
C LEU A 316 -2.01 14.56 -10.31
N THR A 317 -2.33 15.69 -9.69
CA THR A 317 -1.37 16.45 -8.89
C THR A 317 -0.86 15.62 -7.73
N LEU A 318 -1.78 15.08 -6.90
CA LEU A 318 -1.39 14.27 -5.75
C LEU A 318 -0.60 13.02 -6.17
N SER A 319 -1.03 12.32 -7.22
CA SER A 319 -0.32 11.13 -7.72
C SER A 319 1.09 11.45 -8.21
N THR A 320 1.29 12.64 -8.80
CA THR A 320 2.62 13.07 -9.24
C THR A 320 3.51 13.45 -8.05
N LEU A 321 2.93 13.94 -6.94
CA LEU A 321 3.66 14.25 -5.71
C LEU A 321 4.34 13.03 -5.08
N TYR A 322 3.94 11.81 -5.43
CA TYR A 322 4.58 10.57 -4.97
C TYR A 322 6.04 10.47 -5.44
N ARG A 323 6.41 11.15 -6.53
CA ARG A 323 7.70 10.97 -7.21
C ARG A 323 8.37 12.33 -7.43
N PRO A 324 9.25 12.78 -6.52
CA PRO A 324 10.01 14.03 -6.67
C PRO A 324 10.71 14.21 -8.03
N PRO A 325 11.27 13.16 -8.68
CA PRO A 325 11.82 13.30 -10.03
C PRO A 325 10.81 13.85 -11.07
N GLN A 326 9.51 13.67 -10.86
CA GLN A 326 8.45 14.16 -11.75
C GLN A 326 8.00 15.60 -11.46
N TYR A 327 8.55 16.29 -10.46
CA TYR A 327 8.09 17.62 -10.05
C TYR A 327 8.30 18.67 -11.15
N GLN A 328 9.34 18.55 -11.98
CA GLN A 328 9.49 19.40 -13.16
C GLN A 328 8.34 19.19 -14.16
N ASN A 329 7.93 17.95 -14.41
CA ASN A 329 6.79 17.66 -15.27
C ASN A 329 5.49 18.19 -14.68
N LEU A 330 5.27 18.01 -13.37
CA LEU A 330 4.13 18.58 -12.67
C LEU A 330 4.03 20.09 -12.85
N SER A 331 5.16 20.79 -12.73
CA SER A 331 5.19 22.23 -12.94
C SER A 331 4.80 22.66 -14.35
N ARG A 332 5.22 21.91 -15.38
CA ARG A 332 4.84 22.19 -16.78
C ARG A 332 3.36 21.92 -17.02
N ILE A 333 2.84 20.84 -16.43
CA ILE A 333 1.40 20.51 -16.48
C ILE A 333 0.59 21.66 -15.90
N LEU A 334 0.87 22.05 -14.65
CA LEU A 334 0.10 23.10 -13.98
C LEU A 334 0.25 24.46 -14.70
N ASP A 335 1.45 24.79 -15.21
CA ASP A 335 1.68 26.01 -15.99
C ASP A 335 0.86 26.05 -17.29
N GLY A 336 0.81 24.92 -18.00
CA GLY A 336 0.01 24.76 -19.22
C GLY A 336 -1.49 24.86 -18.94
N LEU A 337 -1.97 24.15 -17.91
CA LEU A 337 -3.38 24.14 -17.55
C LEU A 337 -3.89 25.51 -17.09
N LEU A 338 -3.07 26.31 -16.39
CA LEU A 338 -3.40 27.72 -16.10
C LEU A 338 -3.68 28.56 -17.36
N GLN A 339 -3.21 28.11 -18.52
CA GLN A 339 -3.36 28.77 -19.81
C GLN A 339 -4.33 28.01 -20.74
N ALA A 340 -5.03 26.99 -20.22
CA ALA A 340 -5.83 26.05 -20.98
C ALA A 340 -5.05 25.31 -22.10
N ASP A 341 -3.73 25.18 -21.96
CA ASP A 341 -2.90 24.31 -22.80
C ASP A 341 -2.78 22.93 -22.15
N THR A 342 -3.44 21.95 -22.75
CA THR A 342 -3.49 20.57 -22.24
C THR A 342 -2.35 19.69 -22.72
N LYS A 343 -1.48 20.17 -23.63
CA LYS A 343 -0.42 19.32 -24.22
C LYS A 343 0.52 18.71 -23.19
N PRO A 344 1.03 19.43 -22.17
CA PRO A 344 1.91 18.81 -21.19
C PRO A 344 1.19 17.73 -20.36
N ALA A 345 -0.10 17.91 -20.08
CA ALA A 345 -0.92 16.90 -19.42
C ALA A 345 -1.15 15.69 -20.33
N GLU A 346 -1.43 15.91 -21.62
CA GLU A 346 -1.61 14.88 -22.63
C GLU A 346 -0.35 14.00 -22.77
N GLU A 347 0.84 14.60 -22.86
CA GLU A 347 2.11 13.89 -22.97
C GLU A 347 2.37 12.94 -21.79
N ILE A 348 2.01 13.36 -20.57
CA ILE A 348 2.20 12.54 -19.37
C ILE A 348 1.12 11.48 -19.23
N LEU A 349 -0.16 11.84 -19.44
CA LEU A 349 -1.29 10.92 -19.35
C LEU A 349 -1.25 9.81 -20.41
N LEU A 350 -0.70 10.10 -21.59
CA LEU A 350 -0.64 9.16 -22.72
C LEU A 350 0.74 8.55 -22.95
N GLY A 351 1.82 9.24 -22.55
CA GLY A 351 3.20 8.76 -22.67
C GLY A 351 3.62 7.83 -21.53
N GLY A 352 3.02 7.99 -20.33
CA GLY A 352 2.98 6.92 -19.35
C GLY A 352 1.91 5.95 -19.81
N GLY A 353 2.28 4.72 -20.18
CA GLY A 353 1.32 3.69 -20.56
C GLY A 353 0.21 3.65 -19.51
N SER A 354 -0.96 4.20 -19.86
CA SER A 354 -2.18 4.10 -19.09
C SER A 354 -2.67 2.65 -19.23
N SER A 355 -1.88 1.70 -18.74
CA SER A 355 -2.49 0.57 -18.08
C SER A 355 -3.01 1.16 -16.78
N ILE A 356 -4.31 1.42 -16.70
CA ILE A 356 -5.01 1.16 -15.43
C ILE A 356 -4.39 -0.14 -14.94
N PRO A 357 -3.74 -0.17 -13.75
CA PRO A 357 -3.05 -1.36 -13.31
C PRO A 357 -4.02 -2.52 -13.52
N GLN A 358 -3.55 -3.59 -14.16
CA GLN A 358 -4.34 -4.79 -14.39
C GLN A 358 -4.79 -5.41 -13.04
N GLU A 359 -4.65 -4.75 -11.90
CA GLU A 359 -5.15 -5.22 -10.62
C GLU A 359 -5.89 -4.10 -9.84
N ALA A 360 -6.41 -3.08 -10.54
CA ALA A 360 -7.07 -1.94 -9.91
C ALA A 360 -8.13 -2.41 -8.90
N GLU A 361 -8.90 -3.45 -9.20
CA GLU A 361 -10.03 -3.87 -8.38
C GLU A 361 -9.63 -4.78 -7.19
N ALA A 362 -8.44 -5.40 -7.24
CA ALA A 362 -7.95 -6.25 -6.15
C ALA A 362 -7.80 -5.49 -4.83
N ILE A 363 -7.41 -4.21 -4.90
CA ILE A 363 -7.32 -3.34 -3.73
C ILE A 363 -8.65 -3.26 -2.98
N LEU A 364 -9.79 -3.26 -3.68
CA LEU A 364 -11.12 -3.20 -3.09
C LEU A 364 -11.48 -4.51 -2.40
N GLY A 365 -11.21 -5.65 -3.06
CA GLY A 365 -11.39 -6.99 -2.48
C GLY A 365 -10.68 -7.15 -1.15
N ILE A 366 -9.40 -6.78 -1.13
CA ILE A 366 -8.53 -6.90 0.05
C ILE A 366 -8.95 -5.89 1.12
N ARG A 367 -8.94 -4.58 0.78
CA ARG A 367 -9.18 -3.49 1.73
C ARG A 367 -10.58 -3.52 2.32
N CYS A 368 -11.61 -3.69 1.49
CA CYS A 368 -12.99 -3.66 1.97
C CYS A 368 -13.40 -4.96 2.66
N GLY A 369 -12.78 -6.09 2.30
CA GLY A 369 -12.93 -7.36 3.02
C GLY A 369 -12.35 -7.28 4.44
N ASP A 370 -11.21 -6.61 4.61
CA ASP A 370 -10.56 -6.42 5.91
C ASP A 370 -11.24 -5.34 6.78
N LYS A 371 -11.73 -4.26 6.18
CA LYS A 371 -12.30 -3.12 6.89
C LYS A 371 -13.62 -3.48 7.56
N ILE A 372 -13.78 -3.13 8.84
CA ILE A 372 -14.95 -3.50 9.66
C ILE A 372 -16.14 -2.53 9.49
N PRO A 373 -15.97 -1.19 9.53
CA PRO A 373 -17.11 -0.29 9.46
C PRO A 373 -17.89 -0.39 8.14
N ARG A 374 -19.21 -0.22 8.25
CA ARG A 374 -20.17 -0.13 7.16
C ARG A 374 -21.08 1.07 7.39
N ALA A 375 -21.66 1.62 6.32
CA ALA A 375 -22.62 2.72 6.41
C ALA A 375 -23.77 2.51 5.41
N SER A 376 -24.98 2.91 5.80
CA SER A 376 -26.17 2.77 4.95
C SER A 376 -26.39 3.98 4.02
N SER A 377 -25.73 5.10 4.33
CA SER A 377 -25.78 6.33 3.54
C SER A 377 -24.50 7.15 3.73
N TRP A 378 -24.18 8.02 2.78
CA TRP A 378 -23.00 8.91 2.90
C TRP A 378 -23.15 9.91 4.06
N GLN A 379 -24.38 10.25 4.47
CA GLN A 379 -24.64 11.14 5.60
C GLN A 379 -24.20 10.55 6.94
N GLU A 380 -24.19 9.22 7.09
CA GLU A 380 -23.64 8.56 8.30
C GLU A 380 -22.12 8.77 8.42
N LEU A 381 -21.45 9.12 7.32
CA LEU A 381 -20.01 9.41 7.30
C LEU A 381 -19.69 10.89 7.56
N ALA A 382 -20.67 11.75 7.83
CA ALA A 382 -20.49 13.21 7.95
C ALA A 382 -19.37 13.66 8.92
N SER A 383 -19.08 12.90 9.97
CA SER A 383 -17.94 13.19 10.87
C SER A 383 -16.59 12.82 10.26
N THR A 384 -16.54 11.74 9.48
CA THR A 384 -15.34 11.33 8.72
C THR A 384 -15.06 12.34 7.60
N GLU A 385 -16.12 12.76 6.94
CA GLU A 385 -16.13 13.81 5.92
C GLU A 385 -15.54 15.14 6.39
N GLU A 386 -15.93 15.58 7.58
CA GLU A 386 -15.42 16.81 8.20
C GLU A 386 -13.93 16.68 8.50
N LYS A 387 -13.51 15.56 9.09
CA LYS A 387 -12.10 15.30 9.39
C LYS A 387 -11.21 15.32 8.14
N PHE A 388 -11.66 14.75 7.02
CA PHE A 388 -10.92 14.83 5.76
C PHE A 388 -10.73 16.28 5.29
N ARG A 389 -11.79 17.11 5.37
CA ARG A 389 -11.72 18.55 5.04
C ARG A 389 -10.83 19.35 5.98
N GLU A 390 -10.79 18.97 7.26
CA GLU A 390 -9.91 19.60 8.25
C GLU A 390 -8.43 19.20 8.07
N THR A 391 -8.19 17.99 7.56
CA THR A 391 -6.84 17.42 7.45
C THR A 391 -6.09 17.92 6.22
N SER A 392 -6.78 18.11 5.10
CA SER A 392 -6.16 18.62 3.87
C SER A 392 -7.04 19.67 3.21
N LYS A 393 -6.46 20.84 2.99
CA LYS A 393 -7.02 21.93 2.21
C LYS A 393 -7.05 21.59 0.72
N TYR A 394 -6.00 20.94 0.22
CA TYR A 394 -5.84 20.73 -1.22
C TYR A 394 -6.46 19.43 -1.72
N PHE A 395 -6.47 18.36 -0.92
CA PHE A 395 -6.84 17.01 -1.36
C PHE A 395 -7.93 16.32 -0.52
N PRO A 396 -8.93 17.02 0.08
CA PRO A 396 -9.85 16.41 1.05
C PRO A 396 -10.80 15.36 0.45
N GLY A 397 -10.86 15.23 -0.87
CA GLY A 397 -11.61 14.19 -1.58
C GLY A 397 -10.89 12.87 -1.73
N PHE A 398 -9.56 12.85 -1.66
CA PHE A 398 -8.78 11.72 -2.11
C PHE A 398 -9.07 10.45 -1.30
N GLY A 399 -9.22 9.32 -2.00
CA GLY A 399 -9.55 8.02 -1.39
C GLY A 399 -10.98 7.88 -0.86
N ARG A 400 -11.79 8.94 -0.78
CA ARG A 400 -13.12 8.87 -0.16
C ARG A 400 -14.16 8.13 -0.99
N GLY A 401 -14.24 8.39 -2.29
CA GLY A 401 -15.12 7.60 -3.16
C GLY A 401 -14.63 6.15 -3.20
N TYR A 402 -13.42 5.99 -3.71
CA TYR A 402 -12.88 4.67 -4.04
C TYR A 402 -12.69 3.74 -2.83
N TYR A 403 -12.19 4.23 -1.71
CA TYR A 403 -11.97 3.41 -0.51
C TYR A 403 -13.11 3.56 0.50
N VAL A 404 -13.44 4.77 0.92
CA VAL A 404 -14.37 4.98 2.06
C VAL A 404 -15.80 4.60 1.68
N TYR A 405 -16.35 5.17 0.62
CA TYR A 405 -17.74 4.94 0.22
C TYR A 405 -17.96 3.54 -0.35
N THR A 406 -16.99 3.01 -1.11
CA THR A 406 -17.07 1.63 -1.62
C THR A 406 -17.01 0.62 -0.47
N CYS A 407 -16.06 0.75 0.46
CA CYS A 407 -15.95 -0.19 1.58
C CYS A 407 -17.11 -0.08 2.57
N ALA A 408 -17.67 1.12 2.76
CA ALA A 408 -18.86 1.31 3.59
C ALA A 408 -20.07 0.51 3.08
N GLN A 409 -20.14 0.25 1.77
CA GLN A 409 -21.23 -0.45 1.08
C GLN A 409 -20.89 -1.91 0.72
N TRP A 410 -19.75 -2.41 1.19
CA TRP A 410 -19.21 -3.71 0.78
C TRP A 410 -20.08 -4.88 1.25
N LEU A 411 -20.23 -5.89 0.39
CA LEU A 411 -21.25 -6.94 0.55
C LEU A 411 -20.76 -8.26 1.16
N PHE A 412 -19.47 -8.39 1.42
CA PHE A 412 -18.88 -9.55 2.08
C PHE A 412 -17.75 -9.12 3.03
N GLU A 413 -17.22 -10.06 3.78
CA GLU A 413 -16.10 -9.86 4.69
C GLU A 413 -14.98 -10.84 4.31
N ALA A 414 -13.75 -10.55 4.70
CA ALA A 414 -12.69 -11.55 4.66
C ALA A 414 -13.03 -12.72 5.60
N ASN A 415 -12.75 -13.95 5.18
CA ASN A 415 -12.98 -15.16 5.98
C ASN A 415 -12.17 -15.15 7.29
N GLU A 416 -11.07 -14.41 7.31
CA GLU A 416 -10.30 -14.08 8.50
C GLU A 416 -9.85 -12.62 8.44
N ARG A 417 -9.99 -11.92 9.56
CA ARG A 417 -9.47 -10.57 9.76
C ARG A 417 -8.52 -10.57 10.95
N TYR A 418 -7.52 -9.71 10.91
CA TYR A 418 -6.77 -9.40 12.11
C TYR A 418 -7.61 -8.47 12.99
N GLU A 419 -7.84 -8.87 14.25
CA GLU A 419 -8.67 -8.12 15.23
C GLU A 419 -7.86 -7.59 16.42
N GLY A 420 -6.53 -7.74 16.38
CA GLY A 420 -5.65 -7.25 17.45
C GLY A 420 -5.40 -5.75 17.37
N ASP A 421 -4.68 -5.24 18.36
CA ASP A 421 -4.44 -3.80 18.58
C ASP A 421 -3.03 -3.34 18.17
N PHE A 422 -2.26 -4.18 17.47
CA PHE A 422 -0.87 -3.92 17.11
C PHE A 422 0.04 -3.56 18.29
N GLN A 423 -0.28 -3.98 19.52
CA GLN A 423 0.62 -3.94 20.67
C GLN A 423 1.38 -5.27 20.78
N VAL A 424 2.54 -5.36 20.12
CA VAL A 424 3.21 -6.63 19.83
C VAL A 424 4.66 -6.61 20.25
N LYS A 425 5.08 -7.69 20.92
CA LYS A 425 6.49 -8.04 21.09
C LYS A 425 6.88 -9.14 20.11
N THR A 426 7.66 -8.80 19.11
CA THR A 426 8.20 -9.76 18.13
C THR A 426 9.51 -10.39 18.63
N ARG A 427 9.94 -11.49 17.99
CA ARG A 427 11.20 -12.16 18.32
C ARG A 427 12.41 -11.25 18.14
N ASN A 428 12.46 -10.53 17.02
CA ASN A 428 13.41 -9.47 16.74
C ASN A 428 12.65 -8.17 16.42
N PRO A 429 13.16 -6.99 16.79
CA PRO A 429 12.42 -5.75 16.57
C PRO A 429 12.42 -5.30 15.11
N LEU A 430 11.35 -4.60 14.72
CA LEU A 430 11.10 -4.07 13.38
C LEU A 430 11.85 -2.75 13.14
N LEU A 431 12.08 -2.42 11.86
CA LEU A 431 12.47 -1.09 11.41
C LEU A 431 11.34 -0.44 10.62
N PHE A 432 10.85 0.71 11.10
CA PHE A 432 9.89 1.56 10.41
C PHE A 432 10.62 2.71 9.72
N ILE A 433 10.25 3.04 8.49
CA ILE A 433 10.78 4.18 7.74
C ILE A 433 9.62 5.07 7.32
N GLY A 434 9.66 6.33 7.77
CA GLY A 434 8.67 7.33 7.43
C GLY A 434 9.32 8.53 6.76
N ASN A 435 8.77 8.96 5.62
CA ASN A 435 9.18 10.20 4.96
C ASN A 435 8.52 11.40 5.63
N THR A 436 9.26 12.50 5.74
CA THR A 436 8.76 13.74 6.35
C THR A 436 7.66 14.38 5.50
N TYR A 437 7.79 14.31 4.18
CA TYR A 437 6.83 14.85 3.21
C TYR A 437 6.34 13.73 2.26
N ASP A 438 5.78 12.67 2.85
CA ASP A 438 5.05 11.66 2.10
C ASP A 438 3.61 12.15 1.83
N PRO A 439 3.13 12.21 0.58
CA PRO A 439 1.78 12.70 0.33
C PRO A 439 0.67 11.75 0.81
N VAL A 440 0.95 10.48 1.12
CA VAL A 440 -0.08 9.47 1.43
C VAL A 440 0.25 8.50 2.57
N THR A 441 1.51 8.36 2.94
CA THR A 441 1.92 7.57 4.12
C THR A 441 2.79 8.42 5.04
N PRO A 442 2.17 9.38 5.75
CA PRO A 442 2.87 10.43 6.48
C PRO A 442 3.74 9.85 7.61
N LEU A 443 4.77 10.60 8.01
CA LEU A 443 5.63 10.23 9.14
C LEU A 443 4.84 9.95 10.44
N VAL A 444 3.69 10.60 10.65
CA VAL A 444 2.85 10.34 11.83
C VAL A 444 2.31 8.91 11.86
N SER A 445 1.96 8.32 10.71
CA SER A 445 1.56 6.92 10.60
C SER A 445 2.70 5.98 11.01
N ALA A 446 3.94 6.27 10.57
CA ALA A 446 5.11 5.51 10.97
C ALA A 446 5.39 5.59 12.48
N LYS A 447 5.21 6.78 13.07
CA LYS A 447 5.32 6.98 14.53
C LYS A 447 4.26 6.19 15.29
N ASN A 448 3.00 6.27 14.84
CA ASN A 448 1.88 5.56 15.45
C ASN A 448 2.09 4.06 15.42
N MET A 449 2.42 3.50 14.25
CA MET A 449 2.65 2.06 14.13
C MET A 449 3.90 1.60 14.90
N SER A 450 5.03 2.30 14.79
CA SER A 450 6.24 1.93 15.53
C SER A 450 6.03 1.91 17.05
N SER A 451 5.15 2.78 17.59
CA SER A 451 4.87 2.83 19.02
C SER A 451 4.24 1.56 19.59
N GLY A 452 3.55 0.77 18.75
CA GLY A 452 2.93 -0.50 19.14
C GLY A 452 3.87 -1.72 19.10
N PHE A 453 5.01 -1.62 18.41
CA PHE A 453 5.95 -2.75 18.27
C PHE A 453 7.13 -2.59 19.23
N GLU A 454 7.17 -3.40 20.29
CA GLU A 454 8.16 -3.32 21.36
C GLU A 454 9.59 -3.42 20.83
N GLY A 455 10.41 -2.42 21.14
CA GLY A 455 11.82 -2.37 20.75
C GLY A 455 12.07 -2.01 19.28
N SER A 456 11.03 -1.74 18.48
CA SER A 456 11.20 -1.28 17.10
C SER A 456 11.93 0.06 17.03
N ALA A 457 12.54 0.36 15.89
CA ALA A 457 13.12 1.68 15.62
C ALA A 457 12.35 2.38 14.50
N LEU A 458 12.28 3.70 14.60
CA LEU A 458 11.78 4.58 13.55
C LEU A 458 12.95 5.36 12.96
N LEU A 459 13.14 5.20 11.65
CA LEU A 459 14.01 6.05 10.84
C LEU A 459 13.17 7.13 10.15
N GLN A 460 13.48 8.39 10.42
CA GLN A 460 12.89 9.48 9.66
C GLN A 460 13.74 9.74 8.41
N HIS A 461 13.12 9.59 7.24
CA HIS A 461 13.68 10.05 5.98
C HIS A 461 13.21 11.50 5.76
N ASN A 462 14.12 12.47 5.77
CA ASN A 462 13.79 13.89 5.63
C ASN A 462 13.58 14.32 4.18
N GLY A 463 12.81 13.52 3.43
CA GLY A 463 12.55 13.72 2.02
C GLY A 463 11.08 13.82 1.69
N PHE A 464 10.84 14.19 0.44
CA PHE A 464 9.56 14.25 -0.24
C PHE A 464 9.30 12.97 -1.02
N GLY A 465 8.03 12.74 -1.31
CA GLY A 465 7.59 11.61 -2.11
C GLY A 465 7.22 10.41 -1.27
N HIS A 466 6.55 9.48 -1.95
CA HIS A 466 6.08 8.26 -1.34
C HIS A 466 7.22 7.23 -1.32
N LEU A 467 7.47 6.61 -0.15
CA LEU A 467 8.59 5.68 0.10
C LEU A 467 9.96 6.37 0.17
N SER A 468 10.85 5.83 1.01
CA SER A 468 12.19 6.39 1.21
C SER A 468 13.14 6.30 0.00
N ILE A 469 12.80 5.46 -0.97
CA ILE A 469 13.60 5.25 -2.19
C ILE A 469 13.34 6.30 -3.29
N THR A 470 12.25 7.09 -3.21
CA THR A 470 11.88 8.03 -4.28
C THR A 470 12.66 9.34 -4.24
N GLN A 471 13.22 9.69 -3.08
CA GLN A 471 14.24 10.73 -2.95
C GLN A 471 15.48 10.18 -2.25
N PRO A 472 16.39 9.47 -2.97
CA PRO A 472 17.40 8.63 -2.36
C PRO A 472 18.28 9.32 -1.31
N SER A 473 18.57 8.62 -0.21
CA SER A 473 19.51 9.05 0.85
C SER A 473 20.54 7.95 1.13
N ASN A 474 21.83 8.29 1.07
CA ASN A 474 22.91 7.36 1.45
C ASN A 474 22.81 6.93 2.91
N CYS A 475 22.32 7.82 3.79
CA CYS A 475 22.08 7.51 5.19
C CYS A 475 20.96 6.46 5.34
N THR A 476 19.83 6.65 4.64
CA THR A 476 18.73 5.67 4.67
C THR A 476 19.17 4.32 4.10
N VAL A 477 19.89 4.31 2.98
CA VAL A 477 20.43 3.09 2.37
C VAL A 477 21.35 2.36 3.35
N ALA A 478 22.26 3.07 4.03
CA ALA A 478 23.15 2.46 5.01
C ALA A 478 22.39 1.83 6.19
N ALA A 479 21.33 2.49 6.68
CA ALA A 479 20.48 1.95 7.74
C ALA A 479 19.75 0.66 7.31
N ILE A 480 19.18 0.65 6.10
CA ILE A 480 18.53 -0.55 5.54
C ILE A 480 19.53 -1.70 5.37
N GLN A 481 20.71 -1.42 4.82
CA GLN A 481 21.78 -2.42 4.64
C GLN A 481 22.23 -3.00 5.98
N ASN A 482 22.54 -2.15 6.97
CA ASN A 482 22.99 -2.60 8.28
C ASN A 482 21.93 -3.45 8.98
N TYR A 483 20.65 -3.06 8.87
CA TYR A 483 19.57 -3.86 9.44
C TYR A 483 19.49 -5.23 8.77
N PHE A 484 19.40 -5.32 7.44
CA PHE A 484 19.30 -6.63 6.78
C PHE A 484 20.53 -7.52 6.94
N ILE A 485 21.74 -6.95 6.94
CA ILE A 485 22.99 -7.72 7.03
C ILE A 485 23.30 -8.09 8.49
N ASN A 486 23.23 -7.14 9.41
CA ASN A 486 23.72 -7.29 10.78
C ASN A 486 22.61 -7.40 11.82
N GLY A 487 21.36 -7.05 11.49
CA GLY A 487 20.28 -6.89 12.46
C GLY A 487 20.39 -5.61 13.30
N GLU A 488 21.21 -4.66 12.87
CA GLU A 488 21.47 -3.40 13.60
C GLU A 488 20.41 -2.35 13.24
N LEU A 489 19.72 -1.84 14.26
CA LEU A 489 18.75 -0.75 14.13
C LEU A 489 19.45 0.61 14.21
N PRO A 490 18.90 1.66 13.56
CA PRO A 490 19.40 3.02 13.74
C PRO A 490 19.16 3.50 15.18
N GLU A 491 20.00 4.44 15.65
CA GLU A 491 19.83 5.07 16.96
C GLU A 491 18.48 5.82 17.03
N PRO A 492 17.82 5.86 18.20
CA PRO A 492 16.57 6.59 18.37
C PRO A 492 16.69 8.07 17.94
N GLY A 493 15.75 8.53 17.11
CA GLY A 493 15.75 9.91 16.60
C GLY A 493 16.68 10.14 15.40
N THR A 494 17.20 9.09 14.77
CA THR A 494 17.96 9.21 13.52
C THR A 494 17.10 9.84 12.43
N VAL A 495 17.64 10.90 11.81
CA VAL A 495 17.08 11.58 10.65
C VAL A 495 18.08 11.49 9.50
N CYS A 496 17.64 11.01 8.34
CA CYS A 496 18.46 10.90 7.15
C CYS A 496 18.03 11.92 6.09
N GLU A 497 18.98 12.76 5.67
CA GLU A 497 18.75 13.76 4.63
C GLU A 497 18.85 13.14 3.22
N PRO A 498 18.01 13.57 2.26
CA PRO A 498 18.14 13.18 0.86
C PRO A 498 19.46 13.65 0.23
N ASN A 499 19.92 12.92 -0.79
CA ASN A 499 21.17 13.23 -1.48
C ASN A 499 21.06 14.45 -2.40
N ALA A 500 19.86 14.78 -2.87
CA ALA A 500 19.63 15.76 -3.93
C ALA A 500 18.37 16.61 -3.67
N PRO A 501 18.36 17.88 -4.13
CA PRO A 501 17.19 18.75 -4.04
C PRO A 501 16.07 18.31 -4.99
N LEU A 502 14.84 18.78 -4.75
CA LEU A 502 13.64 18.41 -5.53
C LEU A 502 13.71 18.77 -7.03
N PHE A 503 14.45 19.83 -7.37
CA PHE A 503 14.65 20.28 -8.75
C PHE A 503 16.11 20.03 -9.22
N ALA A 504 16.66 18.85 -8.92
CA ALA A 504 17.96 18.43 -9.44
C ALA A 504 17.97 18.38 -10.99
N ASN A 505 19.16 18.43 -11.60
CA ASN A 505 19.28 18.23 -13.05
C ASN A 505 18.94 16.76 -13.33
N ASP A 506 17.80 16.51 -13.96
CA ASP A 506 17.47 15.20 -14.48
C ASP A 506 18.17 15.06 -15.85
N PRO A 507 19.10 14.10 -16.04
CA PRO A 507 19.68 13.83 -17.35
C PRO A 507 18.68 13.18 -18.33
N GLU A 508 17.51 12.75 -17.87
CA GLU A 508 16.44 12.18 -18.70
C GLU A 508 15.26 13.14 -18.94
N ILE A 509 15.47 14.44 -18.70
CA ILE A 509 14.66 15.54 -19.24
C ILE A 509 15.47 16.34 -20.27
#